data_AF-A0A419FZR5-F1
#
_entry.id   AF-A0A419FZR5-F1
#
_cell.length_a   1.000
_cell.length_b   1.000
_cell.length_c   1.000
_cell.angle_alpha   90.00
_cell.angle_beta   90.00
_cell.angle_gamma   90.00
#
_symmetry.space_group_name_H-M   'P 1'
#
loop_
_entity.id
_entity.type
_entity.pdbx_description
1 polymer ?
#
loop_
_entity_poly.entity_id
_entity_poly.type
_entity_poly.pdbx_seq_one_letter_code
_entity_poly.pdbx_strand_id
1 'polypeptide(L)'
;MNYLSHRKKIVLTFIFVLFSITTLIIMAEGFLRLKRLITGKEPTVDDIITLAPKTCIAVPIPNAVFRNVKINSLGFRGPEFANPKPASVIRLAFLGGSTTFCSEASNDDATWPYLVWKKLQEENPNLKFDYVNAGVLGHTTKDSLVMLKHKVKQLNPDIIIIYHSTNDLLSDLRELARKRGISDSQLSKKSILDYFLLWRNFKKTTKLFINKRKSYELYRNKVEFGYDPEKLSVNFRNRLQTLIEESQKTASIVVVITQSYKLRREQPDEEQFRNMLLMSYYLPFITHTELLEGYEEYNKIIREMAQKTGVILVEKEFDIPGNDTYFADTIHFNDQGNILMAKRVSDALAGSPVIGNYLKSRVMAPSTALLH
;
A
#
# COMPACT_ATOMS: atom_id res chain seq x y z
N MET A 1 -34.33 51.12 38.93
CA MET A 1 -33.45 50.11 38.30
C MET A 1 -34.30 48.96 37.81
N ASN A 2 -34.51 48.82 36.49
CA ASN A 2 -35.26 47.69 35.93
C ASN A 2 -34.41 46.42 36.03
N TYR A 3 -34.59 45.65 37.11
CA TYR A 3 -33.99 44.33 37.23
C TYR A 3 -34.54 43.44 36.10
N LEU A 4 -33.65 42.96 35.23
CA LEU A 4 -33.99 41.95 34.24
C LEU A 4 -34.67 40.77 34.94
N SER A 5 -35.83 40.34 34.44
CA SER A 5 -36.50 39.16 34.95
C SER A 5 -35.56 37.94 34.86
N HIS A 6 -35.75 36.98 35.75
CA HIS A 6 -34.90 35.78 35.80
C HIS A 6 -34.79 35.08 34.42
N ARG A 7 -35.90 35.02 33.68
CA ARG A 7 -35.93 34.52 32.28
C ARG A 7 -35.04 35.33 31.33
N LYS A 8 -35.05 36.66 31.40
CA LYS A 8 -34.19 37.51 30.54
C LYS A 8 -32.71 37.32 30.85
N LYS A 9 -32.35 37.12 32.13
CA LYS A 9 -30.96 36.80 32.52
C LYS A 9 -30.50 35.47 31.93
N ILE A 10 -31.32 34.42 32.01
CA ILE A 10 -31.01 33.11 31.42
C ILE A 10 -30.80 33.21 29.91
N VAL A 11 -31.69 33.92 29.19
CA VAL A 11 -31.57 34.10 27.74
C VAL A 11 -30.29 34.87 27.37
N LEU A 12 -29.98 35.95 28.08
CA LEU A 12 -28.76 36.72 27.83
C LEU A 12 -27.48 35.92 28.12
N THR A 13 -27.47 35.15 29.22
CA THR A 13 -26.35 34.23 29.51
C THR A 13 -26.20 33.19 28.41
N PHE A 14 -27.29 32.60 27.94
CA PHE A 14 -27.25 31.62 26.84
C PHE A 14 -26.70 32.24 25.54
N ILE A 15 -27.16 33.43 25.17
CA ILE A 15 -26.66 34.18 24.00
C ILE A 15 -25.17 34.48 24.15
N PHE A 16 -24.74 34.95 25.32
CA PHE A 16 -23.33 35.26 25.59
C PHE A 16 -22.43 34.02 25.50
N VAL A 17 -22.87 32.89 26.07
CA VAL A 17 -22.16 31.61 25.99
C VAL A 17 -22.07 31.15 24.53
N LEU A 18 -23.17 31.20 23.78
CA LEU A 18 -23.19 30.83 22.38
C LEU A 18 -22.25 31.71 21.55
N PHE A 19 -22.31 33.03 21.74
CA PHE A 19 -21.42 33.99 21.08
C PHE A 19 -19.95 33.72 21.39
N SER A 20 -19.62 33.42 22.65
CA SER A 20 -18.26 33.10 23.08
C SER A 20 -17.74 31.83 22.41
N ILE A 21 -18.57 30.77 22.36
CA ILE A 21 -18.23 29.51 21.68
C ILE A 21 -18.03 29.73 20.18
N THR A 22 -18.94 30.44 19.52
CA THR A 22 -18.82 30.76 18.09
C THR A 22 -17.55 31.55 17.80
N THR A 23 -17.22 32.54 18.63
CA THR A 23 -16.00 33.35 18.50
C THR A 23 -14.76 32.48 18.63
N LEU A 24 -14.71 31.56 19.61
CA LEU A 24 -13.61 30.61 19.78
C LEU A 24 -13.45 29.69 18.57
N ILE A 25 -14.54 29.17 18.00
CA ILE A 25 -14.51 28.31 16.80
C ILE A 25 -13.95 29.09 15.60
N ILE A 26 -14.40 30.33 15.39
CA ILE A 26 -13.90 31.20 14.31
C ILE A 26 -12.41 31.48 14.50
N MET A 27 -11.97 31.82 15.72
CA MET A 27 -10.56 32.07 16.01
C MET A 27 -9.70 30.81 15.79
N ALA A 28 -10.17 29.64 16.21
CA ALA A 28 -9.46 28.38 16.00
C ALA A 28 -9.38 27.99 14.51
N GLU A 29 -10.43 28.23 13.73
CA GLU A 29 -10.41 28.04 12.27
C GLU A 29 -9.44 29.03 11.61
N GLY A 30 -9.49 30.30 12.03
CA GLY A 30 -8.59 31.36 11.58
C GLY A 30 -7.13 31.01 11.88
N PHE A 31 -6.84 30.51 13.07
CA PHE A 31 -5.51 30.04 13.47
C PHE A 31 -5.05 28.85 12.61
N LEU A 32 -5.90 27.84 12.36
CA LEU A 32 -5.52 26.72 11.48
C LEU A 32 -5.25 27.17 10.04
N ARG A 33 -6.02 28.13 9.52
CA ARG A 33 -5.81 28.70 8.19
C ARG A 33 -4.54 29.54 8.13
N LEU A 34 -4.30 30.38 9.14
CA LEU A 34 -3.10 31.18 9.26
C LEU A 34 -1.86 30.29 9.38
N LYS A 35 -1.90 29.26 10.24
CA LYS A 35 -0.85 28.23 10.32
C LYS A 35 -0.63 27.62 8.94
N ARG A 36 -1.68 27.19 8.24
CA ARG A 36 -1.57 26.63 6.88
C ARG A 36 -1.03 27.62 5.84
N LEU A 37 -1.28 28.92 5.99
CA LEU A 37 -0.70 29.97 5.13
C LEU A 37 0.80 30.17 5.42
N ILE A 38 1.19 30.17 6.71
CA ILE A 38 2.57 30.37 7.15
C ILE A 38 3.43 29.13 6.87
N THR A 39 2.94 27.94 7.23
CA THR A 39 3.70 26.68 7.16
C THR A 39 3.43 25.89 5.88
N GLY A 40 2.50 26.34 5.03
CA GLY A 40 1.94 25.51 3.97
C GLY A 40 0.98 24.42 4.50
N LYS A 41 0.30 23.74 3.58
CA LYS A 41 -0.37 22.46 3.90
C LYS A 41 0.74 21.48 4.30
N GLU A 42 0.60 20.78 5.43
CA GLU A 42 1.48 19.63 5.70
C GLU A 42 1.36 18.66 4.53
N PRO A 43 2.45 18.48 3.75
CA PRO A 43 2.37 17.63 2.59
C PRO A 43 2.14 16.20 3.07
N THR A 44 1.31 15.46 2.35
CA THR A 44 1.12 14.03 2.56
C THR A 44 1.66 13.27 1.35
N VAL A 45 1.91 11.97 1.51
CA VAL A 45 2.28 11.13 0.36
C VAL A 45 1.20 11.16 -0.74
N ASP A 46 -0.07 11.43 -0.39
CA ASP A 46 -1.13 11.63 -1.38
C ASP A 46 -0.93 12.87 -2.26
N ASP A 47 -0.14 13.87 -1.83
CA ASP A 47 0.14 15.08 -2.63
C ASP A 47 1.06 14.81 -3.82
N ILE A 48 1.75 13.67 -3.83
CA ILE A 48 2.56 13.22 -4.97
C ILE A 48 1.85 12.16 -5.82
N ILE A 49 0.56 11.92 -5.59
CA ILE A 49 -0.27 10.97 -6.33
C ILE A 49 -1.36 11.73 -7.08
N THR A 50 -1.62 11.33 -8.32
CA THR A 50 -2.72 11.84 -9.16
C THR A 50 -3.50 10.69 -9.79
N LEU A 51 -4.65 10.97 -10.38
CA LEU A 51 -5.37 9.99 -11.19
C LEU A 51 -4.88 10.08 -12.64
N ALA A 52 -4.48 8.94 -13.20
CA ALA A 52 -4.08 8.85 -14.60
C ALA A 52 -5.30 9.19 -15.50
N PRO A 53 -5.21 10.16 -16.43
CA PRO A 53 -6.38 10.67 -17.15
C PRO A 53 -7.18 9.64 -17.95
N LYS A 54 -6.52 8.60 -18.48
CA LYS A 54 -7.16 7.59 -19.33
C LYS A 54 -7.67 6.36 -18.56
N THR A 55 -6.97 5.99 -17.51
CA THR A 55 -7.20 4.73 -16.79
C THR A 55 -7.86 4.95 -15.44
N CYS A 56 -7.89 6.19 -14.94
CA CYS A 56 -8.45 6.59 -13.65
C CYS A 56 -7.85 5.84 -12.44
N ILE A 57 -6.69 5.21 -12.60
CA ILE A 57 -5.93 4.64 -11.49
C ILE A 57 -5.03 5.69 -10.85
N ALA A 58 -4.78 5.56 -9.56
CA ALA A 58 -3.79 6.37 -8.86
C ALA A 58 -2.38 6.11 -9.43
N VAL A 59 -1.61 7.16 -9.68
CA VAL A 59 -0.20 7.07 -10.14
C VAL A 59 0.63 8.19 -9.51
N PRO A 60 1.93 7.97 -9.24
CA PRO A 60 2.82 9.03 -8.83
C PRO A 60 2.96 10.13 -9.90
N ILE A 61 3.00 11.38 -9.44
CA ILE A 61 3.26 12.55 -10.28
C ILE A 61 4.75 12.56 -10.67
N PRO A 62 5.09 12.60 -11.97
CA PRO A 62 6.49 12.65 -12.40
C PRO A 62 7.27 13.80 -11.78
N ASN A 63 8.54 13.57 -11.43
CA ASN A 63 9.44 14.53 -10.78
C ASN A 63 8.97 15.05 -9.40
N ALA A 64 7.94 14.43 -8.81
CA ALA A 64 7.47 14.84 -7.50
C ALA A 64 8.45 14.39 -6.39
N VAL A 65 8.58 15.24 -5.37
CA VAL A 65 9.40 14.96 -4.19
C VAL A 65 8.54 15.14 -2.96
N PHE A 66 8.52 14.13 -2.11
CA PHE A 66 7.87 14.18 -0.81
C PHE A 66 8.78 13.63 0.27
N ARG A 67 9.29 14.50 1.15
CA ARG A 67 10.29 14.14 2.15
C ARG A 67 11.47 13.41 1.47
N ASN A 68 11.70 12.16 1.82
CA ASN A 68 12.78 11.33 1.28
C ASN A 68 12.32 10.38 0.16
N VAL A 69 11.13 10.61 -0.39
CA VAL A 69 10.57 9.88 -1.53
C VAL A 69 10.75 10.72 -2.79
N LYS A 70 11.50 10.19 -3.77
CA LYS A 70 11.67 10.82 -5.07
C LYS A 70 10.96 10.01 -6.15
N ILE A 71 10.17 10.70 -6.96
CA ILE A 71 9.53 10.12 -8.14
C ILE A 71 10.30 10.59 -9.37
N ASN A 72 10.76 9.64 -10.18
CA ASN A 72 11.52 9.93 -11.38
C ASN A 72 10.66 10.55 -12.50
N SER A 73 11.31 10.94 -13.58
CA SER A 73 10.71 11.61 -14.75
C SER A 73 9.62 10.80 -15.44
N LEU A 74 9.58 9.48 -15.21
CA LEU A 74 8.57 8.56 -15.76
C LEU A 74 7.45 8.24 -14.76
N GLY A 75 7.49 8.78 -13.54
CA GLY A 75 6.45 8.58 -12.53
C GLY A 75 6.60 7.26 -11.74
N PHE A 76 7.83 6.82 -11.48
CA PHE A 76 8.16 5.67 -10.62
C PHE A 76 9.01 6.13 -9.44
N ARG A 77 8.92 5.44 -8.29
CA ARG A 77 9.75 5.78 -7.13
C ARG A 77 11.20 5.34 -7.36
N GLY A 78 12.15 6.18 -6.98
CA GLY A 78 13.58 5.88 -7.05
C GLY A 78 14.32 6.64 -8.17
N PRO A 79 15.50 6.16 -8.59
CA PRO A 79 16.37 6.88 -9.51
C PRO A 79 15.83 6.92 -10.95
N GLU A 80 16.44 7.78 -11.76
CA GLU A 80 16.29 7.73 -13.21
C GLU A 80 16.93 6.46 -13.78
N PHE A 81 16.40 6.00 -14.90
CA PHE A 81 16.95 4.90 -15.68
C PHE A 81 16.82 5.19 -17.17
N ALA A 82 17.67 4.56 -17.98
CA ALA A 82 17.67 4.79 -19.43
C ALA A 82 16.38 4.26 -20.08
N ASN A 83 15.70 5.10 -20.86
CA ASN A 83 14.53 4.71 -21.63
C ASN A 83 14.65 5.31 -23.05
N PRO A 84 14.83 4.51 -24.11
CA PRO A 84 14.68 3.04 -24.17
C PRO A 84 15.77 2.27 -23.40
N LYS A 85 15.44 1.04 -22.96
CA LYS A 85 16.35 0.16 -22.21
C LYS A 85 17.55 -0.26 -23.07
N PRO A 86 18.81 -0.02 -22.63
CA PRO A 86 19.99 -0.56 -23.33
C PRO A 86 19.98 -2.09 -23.35
N ALA A 87 20.40 -2.69 -24.47
CA ALA A 87 20.37 -4.14 -24.65
C ALA A 87 21.24 -4.92 -23.64
N SER A 88 22.26 -4.28 -23.05
CA SER A 88 23.17 -4.85 -22.05
C SER A 88 22.65 -4.76 -20.60
N VAL A 89 21.53 -4.08 -20.37
CA VAL A 89 20.95 -3.90 -19.03
C VAL A 89 19.85 -4.93 -18.80
N ILE A 90 19.85 -5.52 -17.59
CA ILE A 90 18.78 -6.38 -17.08
C ILE A 90 17.89 -5.53 -16.18
N ARG A 91 16.62 -5.40 -16.55
CA ARG A 91 15.65 -4.55 -15.86
C ARG A 91 14.69 -5.35 -15.00
N LEU A 92 14.66 -5.03 -13.70
CA LEU A 92 13.66 -5.52 -12.76
C LEU A 92 12.48 -4.56 -12.67
N ALA A 93 11.26 -5.06 -12.73
CA ALA A 93 10.06 -4.27 -12.47
C ALA A 93 9.26 -4.86 -11.30
N PHE A 94 9.01 -4.03 -10.28
CA PHE A 94 8.32 -4.43 -9.06
C PHE A 94 6.89 -3.88 -9.07
N LEU A 95 5.90 -4.77 -9.22
CA LEU A 95 4.47 -4.45 -9.17
C LEU A 95 3.93 -4.68 -7.77
N GLY A 96 3.16 -3.74 -7.24
CA GLY A 96 2.61 -3.88 -5.89
C GLY A 96 1.81 -2.68 -5.40
N GLY A 97 1.41 -2.77 -4.13
CA GLY A 97 0.75 -1.69 -3.40
C GLY A 97 1.73 -0.74 -2.72
N SER A 98 1.26 -0.12 -1.63
CA SER A 98 2.08 0.70 -0.71
C SER A 98 3.23 -0.07 -0.06
N THR A 99 3.12 -1.39 0.07
CA THR A 99 4.17 -2.27 0.60
C THR A 99 5.34 -2.45 -0.36
N THR A 100 5.12 -2.30 -1.68
CA THR A 100 6.17 -2.24 -2.71
C THR A 100 6.67 -0.82 -2.91
N PHE A 101 5.77 0.16 -2.84
CA PHE A 101 6.15 1.57 -2.83
C PHE A 101 7.03 1.91 -1.62
N CYS A 102 6.90 1.18 -0.51
CA CYS A 102 7.63 1.35 0.76
C CYS A 102 7.39 2.72 1.41
N SER A 103 6.13 3.14 1.58
CA SER A 103 5.77 4.47 2.13
C SER A 103 6.46 4.81 3.46
N GLU A 104 6.77 3.79 4.28
CA GLU A 104 7.37 3.92 5.61
C GLU A 104 8.90 3.79 5.62
N ALA A 105 9.53 3.56 4.46
CA ALA A 105 10.99 3.54 4.35
C ALA A 105 11.57 4.94 4.57
N SER A 106 12.68 5.02 5.30
CA SER A 106 13.30 6.30 5.65
C SER A 106 13.80 7.08 4.42
N ASN A 107 14.14 6.40 3.33
CA ASN A 107 14.55 6.98 2.06
C ASN A 107 14.43 5.94 0.92
N ASP A 108 14.75 6.33 -0.32
CA ASP A 108 14.66 5.45 -1.50
C ASP A 108 15.63 4.24 -1.46
N ASP A 109 16.81 4.40 -0.85
CA ASP A 109 17.81 3.33 -0.71
C ASP A 109 17.45 2.32 0.41
N ALA A 110 16.45 2.65 1.24
CA ALA A 110 15.91 1.76 2.27
C ALA A 110 14.70 0.94 1.77
N THR A 111 14.29 1.10 0.51
CA THR A 111 13.16 0.34 -0.06
C THR A 111 13.60 -1.07 -0.45
N TRP A 112 12.77 -2.08 -0.16
CA TRP A 112 13.15 -3.46 -0.51
C TRP A 112 13.39 -3.67 -2.03
N PRO A 113 12.70 -2.99 -2.98
CA PRO A 113 13.04 -3.09 -4.40
C PRO A 113 14.45 -2.60 -4.72
N TYR A 114 14.88 -1.49 -4.12
CA TYR A 114 16.26 -0.99 -4.26
C TYR A 114 17.26 -2.01 -3.70
N LEU A 115 16.98 -2.54 -2.49
CA LEU A 115 17.88 -3.48 -1.83
C LEU A 115 18.01 -4.80 -2.61
N VAL A 116 16.94 -5.28 -3.25
CA VAL A 116 16.99 -6.46 -4.14
C VAL A 116 17.86 -6.17 -5.37
N TRP A 117 17.66 -5.03 -6.03
CA TRP A 117 18.48 -4.61 -7.17
C TRP A 117 19.96 -4.52 -6.79
N LYS A 118 20.26 -3.86 -5.66
CA LYS A 118 21.61 -3.67 -5.15
C LYS A 118 22.29 -5.02 -4.91
N LYS A 119 21.62 -5.94 -4.22
CA LYS A 119 22.15 -7.29 -3.94
C LYS A 119 22.43 -8.07 -5.22
N LEU A 120 21.54 -8.04 -6.22
CA LEU A 120 21.78 -8.69 -7.51
C LEU A 120 22.97 -8.08 -8.26
N GLN A 121 23.12 -6.75 -8.23
CA GLN A 121 24.23 -6.05 -8.85
C GLN A 121 25.57 -6.38 -8.18
N GLU A 122 25.60 -6.49 -6.84
CA GLU A 122 26.79 -6.87 -6.06
C GLU A 122 27.21 -8.33 -6.30
N GLU A 123 26.24 -9.25 -6.41
CA GLU A 123 26.50 -10.68 -6.65
C GLU A 123 26.90 -10.98 -8.10
N ASN A 124 26.62 -10.07 -9.03
CA ASN A 124 26.85 -10.25 -10.47
C ASN A 124 27.59 -9.04 -11.07
N PRO A 125 28.85 -8.78 -10.69
CA PRO A 125 29.58 -7.56 -11.05
C PRO A 125 29.83 -7.39 -12.56
N ASN A 126 29.76 -8.49 -13.33
CA ASN A 126 29.93 -8.47 -14.79
C ASN A 126 28.64 -8.13 -15.56
N LEU A 127 27.51 -8.01 -14.87
CA LEU A 127 26.22 -7.67 -15.45
C LEU A 127 25.79 -6.27 -14.99
N LYS A 128 24.94 -5.62 -15.79
CA LYS A 128 24.35 -4.33 -15.45
C LYS A 128 22.88 -4.50 -15.16
N PHE A 129 22.44 -4.03 -14.01
CA PHE A 129 21.03 -4.05 -13.63
C PHE A 129 20.49 -2.64 -13.47
N ASP A 130 19.20 -2.47 -13.77
CA ASP A 130 18.41 -1.36 -13.26
C ASP A 130 17.08 -1.88 -12.71
N TYR A 131 16.31 -0.98 -12.08
CA TYR A 131 15.03 -1.35 -11.54
C TYR A 131 13.96 -0.27 -11.68
N VAL A 132 12.71 -0.72 -11.61
CA VAL A 132 11.51 0.10 -11.64
C VAL A 132 10.66 -0.26 -10.44
N ASN A 133 10.56 0.63 -9.46
CA ASN A 133 9.56 0.50 -8.40
C ASN A 133 8.21 1.04 -8.91
N ALA A 134 7.36 0.13 -9.37
CA ALA A 134 6.01 0.41 -9.84
C ALA A 134 4.94 0.13 -8.78
N GLY A 135 5.33 0.06 -7.50
CA GLY A 135 4.39 0.06 -6.38
C GLY A 135 3.64 1.38 -6.31
N VAL A 136 2.35 1.35 -5.97
CA VAL A 136 1.55 2.57 -5.75
C VAL A 136 0.58 2.35 -4.60
N LEU A 137 0.34 3.40 -3.81
CA LEU A 137 -0.51 3.33 -2.63
C LEU A 137 -1.92 2.83 -2.99
N GLY A 138 -2.40 1.85 -2.23
CA GLY A 138 -3.74 1.27 -2.38
C GLY A 138 -3.97 0.41 -3.62
N HIS A 139 -2.98 0.22 -4.49
CA HIS A 139 -3.14 -0.62 -5.69
C HIS A 139 -3.46 -2.07 -5.32
N THR A 140 -4.41 -2.62 -6.04
CA THR A 140 -4.74 -4.04 -6.11
C THR A 140 -4.08 -4.70 -7.32
N THR A 141 -4.23 -6.02 -7.46
CA THR A 141 -3.84 -6.74 -8.69
C THR A 141 -4.47 -6.17 -9.97
N LYS A 142 -5.70 -5.67 -9.91
CA LYS A 142 -6.38 -4.99 -11.04
C LYS A 142 -5.63 -3.72 -11.46
N ASP A 143 -5.23 -2.90 -10.51
CA ASP A 143 -4.53 -1.64 -10.78
C ASP A 143 -3.13 -1.91 -11.34
N SER A 144 -2.43 -2.91 -10.80
CA SER A 144 -1.13 -3.33 -11.33
C SER A 144 -1.21 -3.94 -12.73
N LEU A 145 -2.31 -4.60 -13.09
CA LEU A 145 -2.55 -5.05 -14.47
C LEU A 145 -2.66 -3.86 -15.44
N VAL A 146 -3.33 -2.79 -15.01
CA VAL A 146 -3.43 -1.56 -15.78
C VAL A 146 -2.05 -0.87 -15.88
N MET A 147 -1.31 -0.77 -14.77
CA MET A 147 0.06 -0.25 -14.77
C MET A 147 0.99 -1.06 -15.69
N LEU A 148 0.85 -2.38 -15.68
CA LEU A 148 1.60 -3.27 -16.56
C LEU A 148 1.36 -2.95 -18.03
N LYS A 149 0.08 -2.95 -18.43
CA LYS A 149 -0.33 -2.75 -19.84
C LYS A 149 0.02 -1.35 -20.36
N HIS A 150 -0.09 -0.33 -19.53
CA HIS A 150 0.01 1.07 -19.98
C HIS A 150 1.34 1.75 -19.69
N LYS A 151 2.14 1.28 -18.74
CA LYS A 151 3.43 1.90 -18.39
C LYS A 151 4.57 0.90 -18.37
N VAL A 152 4.48 -0.15 -17.55
CA VAL A 152 5.64 -1.02 -17.27
C VAL A 152 6.06 -1.85 -18.49
N LYS A 153 5.11 -2.33 -19.32
CA LYS A 153 5.43 -3.05 -20.55
C LYS A 153 6.33 -2.26 -21.51
N GLN A 154 6.17 -0.95 -21.58
CA GLN A 154 6.96 -0.08 -22.48
C GLN A 154 8.42 0.06 -22.02
N LEU A 155 8.72 -0.30 -20.76
CA LEU A 155 10.07 -0.26 -20.20
C LEU A 155 10.88 -1.51 -20.51
N ASN A 156 10.28 -2.50 -21.19
CA ASN A 156 10.91 -3.76 -21.58
C ASN A 156 11.60 -4.49 -20.40
N PRO A 157 10.90 -4.77 -19.28
CA PRO A 157 11.50 -5.46 -18.14
C PRO A 157 11.88 -6.91 -18.50
N ASP A 158 12.98 -7.40 -17.95
CA ASP A 158 13.39 -8.80 -18.08
C ASP A 158 12.79 -9.68 -16.98
N ILE A 159 12.61 -9.09 -15.79
CA ILE A 159 12.08 -9.74 -14.59
C ILE A 159 10.94 -8.88 -14.04
N ILE A 160 9.75 -9.46 -13.90
CA ILE A 160 8.62 -8.85 -13.20
C ILE A 160 8.41 -9.54 -11.85
N ILE A 161 8.36 -8.76 -10.79
CA ILE A 161 8.20 -9.22 -9.40
C ILE A 161 6.89 -8.65 -8.86
N ILE A 162 5.98 -9.52 -8.44
CA ILE A 162 4.62 -9.16 -8.04
C ILE A 162 4.44 -9.40 -6.53
N TYR A 163 4.08 -8.34 -5.81
CA TYR A 163 3.77 -8.39 -4.38
C TYR A 163 2.43 -7.71 -4.10
N HIS A 164 1.38 -8.53 -4.02
CA HIS A 164 0.00 -8.12 -3.78
C HIS A 164 -0.74 -9.15 -2.95
N SER A 165 -1.62 -8.67 -2.05
CA SER A 165 -2.78 -9.40 -1.52
C SER A 165 -3.57 -8.50 -0.57
N THR A 166 -2.88 -7.64 0.20
CA THR A 166 -3.51 -6.85 1.27
C THR A 166 -4.61 -5.93 0.76
N ASN A 167 -4.36 -5.17 -0.31
CA ASN A 167 -5.36 -4.26 -0.88
C ASN A 167 -6.49 -5.02 -1.57
N ASP A 168 -6.20 -6.18 -2.18
CA ASP A 168 -7.21 -7.05 -2.75
C ASP A 168 -8.16 -7.61 -1.66
N LEU A 169 -7.60 -8.10 -0.55
CA LEU A 169 -8.37 -8.58 0.60
C LEU A 169 -9.23 -7.46 1.19
N LEU A 170 -8.66 -6.27 1.40
CA LEU A 170 -9.38 -5.10 1.88
C LEU A 170 -10.52 -4.71 0.92
N SER A 171 -10.26 -4.75 -0.39
CA SER A 171 -11.25 -4.44 -1.42
C SER A 171 -12.40 -5.44 -1.40
N ASP A 172 -12.09 -6.74 -1.40
CA ASP A 172 -13.10 -7.80 -1.46
C ASP A 172 -13.94 -7.83 -0.17
N LEU A 173 -13.33 -7.66 1.02
CA LEU A 173 -14.04 -7.55 2.29
C LEU A 173 -14.96 -6.33 2.35
N ARG A 174 -14.50 -5.16 1.87
CA ARG A 174 -15.35 -3.95 1.78
C ARG A 174 -16.50 -4.14 0.81
N GLU A 175 -16.26 -4.80 -0.32
CA GLU A 175 -17.31 -5.10 -1.28
C GLU A 175 -18.36 -6.03 -0.66
N LEU A 176 -17.94 -7.07 0.05
CA LEU A 176 -18.83 -7.98 0.77
C LEU A 176 -19.64 -7.24 1.85
N ALA A 177 -18.98 -6.42 2.68
CA ALA A 177 -19.64 -5.62 3.70
C ALA A 177 -20.65 -4.63 3.10
N ARG A 178 -20.35 -4.02 1.95
CA ARG A 178 -21.28 -3.17 1.21
C ARG A 178 -22.48 -3.97 0.70
N LYS A 179 -22.27 -5.15 0.11
CA LYS A 179 -23.36 -6.03 -0.36
C LYS A 179 -24.29 -6.48 0.77
N ARG A 180 -23.75 -6.63 1.99
CA ARG A 180 -24.51 -6.96 3.21
C ARG A 180 -25.13 -5.75 3.93
N GLY A 181 -24.92 -4.53 3.42
CA GLY A 181 -25.42 -3.30 4.08
C GLY A 181 -24.72 -2.93 5.39
N ILE A 182 -23.54 -3.49 5.66
CA ILE A 182 -22.76 -3.28 6.89
C ILE A 182 -21.86 -2.04 6.80
N SER A 183 -21.42 -1.69 5.58
CA SER A 183 -20.51 -0.57 5.35
C SER A 183 -21.14 0.47 4.43
N ASP A 184 -21.27 1.69 4.95
CA ASP A 184 -21.62 2.90 4.21
C ASP A 184 -20.45 3.31 3.30
N SER A 185 -20.33 2.65 2.16
CA SER A 185 -19.49 3.14 1.05
C SER A 185 -20.15 4.31 0.30
N GLN A 186 -21.09 5.04 0.90
CA GLN A 186 -21.46 6.33 0.35
C GLN A 186 -20.29 7.28 0.56
N LEU A 187 -19.60 7.64 -0.53
CA LEU A 187 -18.86 8.89 -0.63
C LEU A 187 -19.79 9.98 -0.09
N SER A 188 -19.60 10.40 1.17
CA SER A 188 -20.46 11.41 1.77
C SER A 188 -20.39 12.62 0.86
N LYS A 189 -21.53 13.07 0.30
CA LYS A 189 -21.59 14.33 -0.46
C LYS A 189 -20.87 15.39 0.36
N LYS A 190 -19.91 16.10 -0.25
CA LYS A 190 -19.16 17.15 0.44
C LYS A 190 -20.17 18.14 1.03
N SER A 191 -20.21 18.22 2.36
CA SER A 191 -20.98 19.21 3.08
C SER A 191 -20.30 20.56 2.99
N ILE A 192 -21.06 21.65 3.14
CA ILE A 192 -20.47 22.99 3.32
C ILE A 192 -19.51 23.02 4.52
N LEU A 193 -19.73 22.16 5.52
CA LEU A 193 -18.85 22.03 6.67
C LEU A 193 -17.47 21.43 6.29
N ASP A 194 -17.37 20.64 5.22
CA ASP A 194 -16.10 20.06 4.77
C ASP A 194 -15.11 21.12 4.22
N TYR A 195 -15.54 22.38 4.04
CA TYR A 195 -14.67 23.52 3.75
C TYR A 195 -13.95 24.09 4.98
N PHE A 196 -14.43 23.80 6.20
CA PHE A 196 -13.80 24.21 7.46
C PHE A 196 -12.74 23.19 7.88
N LEU A 197 -11.52 23.65 8.14
CA LEU A 197 -10.39 22.80 8.50
C LEU A 197 -10.62 22.11 9.85
N LEU A 198 -11.17 22.84 10.83
CA LEU A 198 -11.55 22.28 12.13
C LEU A 198 -12.54 21.14 11.97
N TRP A 199 -13.62 21.35 11.21
CA TRP A 199 -14.65 20.34 11.01
C TRP A 199 -14.09 19.10 10.31
N ARG A 200 -13.26 19.28 9.28
CA ARG A 200 -12.65 18.17 8.56
C ARG A 200 -11.73 17.34 9.46
N ASN A 201 -10.91 17.99 10.27
CA ASN A 201 -10.03 17.31 11.23
C ASN A 201 -10.85 16.59 12.31
N PHE A 202 -11.87 17.25 12.86
CA PHE A 202 -12.80 16.66 13.81
C PHE A 202 -13.49 15.43 13.22
N LYS A 203 -14.09 15.53 12.04
CA LYS A 203 -14.74 14.41 11.33
C LYS A 203 -13.78 13.23 11.12
N LYS A 204 -12.53 13.49 10.72
CA LYS A 204 -11.50 12.45 10.53
C LYS A 204 -11.15 11.75 11.85
N THR A 205 -10.85 12.51 12.90
CA THR A 205 -10.48 11.98 14.23
C THR A 205 -11.64 11.22 14.87
N THR A 206 -12.86 11.77 14.79
CA THR A 206 -14.06 11.13 15.32
C THR A 206 -14.37 9.83 14.58
N LYS A 207 -14.24 9.80 13.24
CA LYS A 207 -14.40 8.54 12.47
C LYS A 207 -13.37 7.49 12.89
N LEU A 208 -12.11 7.88 13.08
CA LEU A 208 -11.07 6.97 13.57
C LEU A 208 -11.44 6.40 14.95
N PHE A 209 -11.87 7.25 15.88
CA PHE A 209 -12.25 6.82 17.23
C PHE A 209 -13.47 5.88 17.21
N ILE A 210 -14.50 6.21 16.44
CA ILE A 210 -15.69 5.37 16.27
C ILE A 210 -15.32 4.01 15.69
N ASN A 211 -14.50 3.97 14.63
CA ASN A 211 -14.11 2.70 14.00
C ASN A 211 -13.27 1.83 14.94
N LYS A 212 -12.32 2.43 15.66
CA LYS A 212 -11.55 1.71 16.69
C LYS A 212 -12.43 1.16 17.79
N ARG A 213 -13.38 1.97 18.28
CA ARG A 213 -14.34 1.54 19.31
C ARG A 213 -15.22 0.39 18.82
N LYS A 214 -15.78 0.47 17.61
CA LYS A 214 -16.56 -0.62 17.00
C LYS A 214 -15.74 -1.90 16.91
N SER A 215 -14.51 -1.83 16.40
CA SER A 215 -13.62 -2.99 16.31
C SER A 215 -13.29 -3.57 17.69
N TYR A 216 -13.08 -2.72 18.71
CA TYR A 216 -12.89 -3.16 20.09
C TYR A 216 -14.14 -3.80 20.70
N GLU A 217 -15.33 -3.28 20.41
CA GLU A 217 -16.60 -3.88 20.86
C GLU A 217 -16.83 -5.25 20.22
N LEU A 218 -16.54 -5.42 18.92
CA LEU A 218 -16.58 -6.71 18.24
C LEU A 218 -15.58 -7.70 18.86
N TYR A 219 -14.34 -7.24 19.09
CA TYR A 219 -13.30 -8.01 19.75
C TYR A 219 -13.73 -8.49 21.15
N ARG A 220 -14.17 -7.57 22.01
CA ARG A 220 -14.60 -7.87 23.39
C ARG A 220 -15.77 -8.84 23.43
N ASN A 221 -16.72 -8.69 22.51
CA ASN A 221 -17.94 -9.49 22.46
C ASN A 221 -17.79 -10.74 21.58
N LYS A 222 -16.61 -10.98 20.99
CA LYS A 222 -16.34 -12.09 20.04
C LYS A 222 -17.37 -12.16 18.91
N VAL A 223 -17.74 -11.01 18.36
CA VAL A 223 -18.70 -10.92 17.25
C VAL A 223 -17.93 -10.94 15.94
N GLU A 224 -18.11 -12.02 15.19
CA GLU A 224 -17.50 -12.24 13.89
C GLU A 224 -18.34 -11.63 12.76
N PHE A 225 -17.67 -11.16 11.70
CA PHE A 225 -18.32 -10.74 10.47
C PHE A 225 -18.95 -11.92 9.70
N GLY A 226 -18.40 -13.11 9.87
CA GLY A 226 -18.83 -14.36 9.28
C GLY A 226 -18.69 -14.36 7.76
N TYR A 227 -17.51 -14.70 7.24
CA TYR A 227 -17.31 -14.92 5.82
C TYR A 227 -16.54 -16.21 5.55
N ASP A 228 -16.67 -16.72 4.33
CA ASP A 228 -15.93 -17.88 3.85
C ASP A 228 -14.74 -17.38 3.02
N PRO A 229 -13.49 -17.60 3.46
CA PRO A 229 -12.31 -17.12 2.76
C PRO A 229 -12.22 -17.60 1.32
N GLU A 230 -12.53 -18.87 1.05
CA GLU A 230 -12.44 -19.46 -0.29
C GLU A 230 -13.48 -18.84 -1.23
N LYS A 231 -14.69 -18.58 -0.74
CA LYS A 231 -15.73 -17.88 -1.54
C LYS A 231 -15.38 -16.41 -1.77
N LEU A 232 -14.76 -15.74 -0.81
CA LEU A 232 -14.34 -14.34 -0.94
C LEU A 232 -13.23 -14.21 -2.00
N SER A 233 -12.27 -15.13 -1.99
CA SER A 233 -11.01 -15.06 -2.72
C SER A 233 -11.10 -15.49 -4.20
N VAL A 234 -12.25 -16.01 -4.66
CA VAL A 234 -12.47 -16.45 -6.06
C VAL A 234 -12.06 -15.38 -7.07
N ASN A 235 -12.46 -14.13 -6.84
CA ASN A 235 -12.12 -13.06 -7.75
C ASN A 235 -10.64 -12.67 -7.68
N PHE A 236 -10.00 -12.77 -6.51
CA PHE A 236 -8.56 -12.54 -6.36
C PHE A 236 -7.76 -13.55 -7.18
N ARG A 237 -8.11 -14.83 -7.11
CA ARG A 237 -7.50 -15.90 -7.93
C ARG A 237 -7.50 -15.55 -9.42
N ASN A 238 -8.65 -15.15 -9.95
CA ASN A 238 -8.78 -14.81 -11.38
C ASN A 238 -7.98 -13.55 -11.76
N ARG A 239 -8.00 -12.52 -10.90
CA ARG A 239 -7.22 -11.29 -11.13
C ARG A 239 -5.71 -11.56 -11.10
N LEU A 240 -5.25 -12.34 -10.12
CA LEU A 240 -3.84 -12.69 -9.98
C LEU A 240 -3.36 -13.55 -11.17
N GLN A 241 -4.14 -14.56 -11.57
CA GLN A 241 -3.83 -15.36 -12.75
C GLN A 241 -3.66 -14.48 -13.99
N THR A 242 -4.61 -13.56 -14.23
CA THR A 242 -4.55 -12.64 -15.37
C THR A 242 -3.31 -11.75 -15.32
N LEU A 243 -2.97 -11.22 -14.14
CA LEU A 243 -1.76 -10.40 -13.95
C LEU A 243 -0.48 -11.18 -14.24
N ILE A 244 -0.40 -12.44 -13.78
CA ILE A 244 0.74 -13.32 -14.04
C ILE A 244 0.89 -13.61 -15.54
N GLU A 245 -0.20 -14.04 -16.20
CA GLU A 245 -0.17 -14.39 -17.62
C GLU A 245 0.21 -13.19 -18.50
N GLU A 246 -0.31 -11.99 -18.20
CA GLU A 246 0.06 -10.76 -18.91
C GLU A 246 1.50 -10.34 -18.61
N SER A 247 2.03 -10.65 -17.43
CA SER A 247 3.44 -10.43 -17.08
C SER A 247 4.35 -11.38 -17.85
N GLN A 248 3.97 -12.66 -18.02
CA GLN A 248 4.73 -13.65 -18.81
C GLN A 248 4.78 -13.30 -20.30
N LYS A 249 3.77 -12.58 -20.82
CA LYS A 249 3.81 -12.00 -22.17
C LYS A 249 4.74 -10.79 -22.30
N THR A 250 5.17 -10.22 -21.19
CA THR A 250 5.91 -8.95 -21.12
C THR A 250 7.38 -9.14 -20.73
N ALA A 251 7.68 -10.10 -19.85
CA ALA A 251 9.01 -10.35 -19.31
C ALA A 251 9.36 -11.83 -19.39
N SER A 252 10.66 -12.14 -19.52
CA SER A 252 11.15 -13.52 -19.58
C SER A 252 10.95 -14.27 -18.26
N ILE A 253 10.98 -13.56 -17.13
CA ILE A 253 10.86 -14.14 -15.81
C ILE A 253 9.79 -13.39 -15.02
N VAL A 254 8.88 -14.14 -14.43
CA VAL A 254 7.87 -13.62 -13.51
C VAL A 254 8.05 -14.28 -12.15
N VAL A 255 7.88 -13.47 -11.10
CA VAL A 255 8.05 -13.84 -9.70
C VAL A 255 6.82 -13.37 -8.94
N VAL A 256 6.27 -14.22 -8.09
CA VAL A 256 5.19 -13.87 -7.16
C VAL A 256 5.62 -14.11 -5.73
N ILE A 257 5.17 -13.26 -4.81
CA ILE A 257 5.63 -13.28 -3.42
C ILE A 257 4.44 -13.41 -2.47
N THR A 258 4.48 -14.35 -1.52
CA THR A 258 3.47 -14.43 -0.45
C THR A 258 3.55 -13.20 0.46
N GLN A 259 2.39 -12.71 0.91
CA GLN A 259 2.26 -11.52 1.73
C GLN A 259 2.70 -11.79 3.17
N SER A 260 3.73 -11.08 3.60
CA SER A 260 4.02 -10.85 5.01
C SER A 260 3.10 -9.79 5.61
N TYR A 261 2.70 -10.00 6.85
CA TYR A 261 1.87 -9.09 7.67
C TYR A 261 2.38 -9.12 9.11
N LYS A 262 1.99 -8.24 10.02
CA LYS A 262 2.49 -8.23 11.41
C LYS A 262 1.75 -9.24 12.32
N LEU A 263 0.46 -9.40 12.06
CA LEU A 263 -0.46 -10.25 12.81
C LEU A 263 -0.10 -11.74 12.69
N ARG A 264 -0.16 -12.52 13.78
CA ARG A 264 0.24 -13.94 13.77
C ARG A 264 -0.63 -14.82 14.66
N ARG A 265 -0.76 -16.11 14.32
CA ARG A 265 -1.56 -17.10 15.07
C ARG A 265 -0.94 -17.43 16.44
N GLU A 266 0.38 -17.45 16.52
CA GLU A 266 1.14 -17.77 17.74
C GLU A 266 1.20 -16.62 18.75
N GLN A 267 0.83 -15.41 18.35
CA GLN A 267 0.76 -14.26 19.26
C GLN A 267 -0.39 -14.43 20.26
N PRO A 268 -0.26 -13.94 21.50
CA PRO A 268 -1.39 -13.81 22.41
C PRO A 268 -2.55 -13.03 21.78
N ASP A 269 -3.79 -13.38 22.11
CA ASP A 269 -5.00 -12.79 21.51
C ASP A 269 -5.06 -11.25 21.59
N GLU A 270 -4.66 -10.66 22.73
CA GLU A 270 -4.58 -9.21 22.88
C GLU A 270 -3.52 -8.58 21.96
N GLU A 271 -2.39 -9.27 21.77
CA GLU A 271 -1.35 -8.83 20.86
C GLU A 271 -1.80 -8.92 19.40
N GLN A 272 -2.55 -9.96 19.05
CA GLN A 272 -3.19 -10.09 17.74
C GLN A 272 -4.11 -8.89 17.46
N PHE A 273 -5.01 -8.58 18.40
CA PHE A 273 -5.89 -7.41 18.26
C PHE A 273 -5.10 -6.10 18.13
N ARG A 274 -4.06 -5.89 18.94
CA ARG A 274 -3.17 -4.72 18.86
C ARG A 274 -2.50 -4.62 17.48
N ASN A 275 -2.00 -5.74 16.95
CA ASN A 275 -1.33 -5.78 15.65
C ASN A 275 -2.29 -5.56 14.48
N MET A 276 -3.59 -5.82 14.65
CA MET A 276 -4.63 -5.50 13.67
C MET A 276 -5.04 -4.02 13.64
N LEU A 277 -4.70 -3.21 14.66
CA LEU A 277 -5.38 -1.93 14.94
C LEU A 277 -5.46 -0.93 13.76
N LEU A 278 -4.47 -0.89 12.86
CA LEU A 278 -4.56 -0.06 11.66
C LEU A 278 -5.63 -0.59 10.68
N MET A 279 -5.74 -1.90 10.51
CA MET A 279 -6.75 -2.52 9.66
C MET A 279 -8.17 -2.26 10.18
N SER A 280 -8.36 -2.13 11.50
CA SER A 280 -9.66 -1.73 12.09
C SER A 280 -10.17 -0.36 11.61
N TYR A 281 -9.28 0.55 11.18
CA TYR A 281 -9.71 1.80 10.56
C TYR A 281 -10.41 1.56 9.21
N TYR A 282 -9.91 0.58 8.45
CA TYR A 282 -10.30 0.24 7.10
C TYR A 282 -11.39 -0.83 7.01
N LEU A 283 -11.45 -1.70 8.01
CA LEU A 283 -12.32 -2.86 8.14
C LEU A 283 -12.87 -2.90 9.58
N PRO A 284 -13.69 -1.91 10.02
CA PRO A 284 -14.16 -1.82 11.41
C PRO A 284 -15.12 -2.94 11.83
N PHE A 285 -15.42 -3.86 10.91
CA PHE A 285 -16.35 -4.97 11.06
C PHE A 285 -15.67 -6.34 11.14
N ILE A 286 -14.36 -6.43 10.88
CA ILE A 286 -13.62 -7.71 10.85
C ILE A 286 -12.94 -7.96 12.21
N THR A 287 -12.86 -9.22 12.62
CA THR A 287 -12.01 -9.65 13.75
C THR A 287 -10.58 -9.95 13.29
N HIS A 288 -9.64 -10.05 14.24
CA HIS A 288 -8.24 -10.40 13.94
C HIS A 288 -8.11 -11.83 13.43
N THR A 289 -8.90 -12.77 13.95
CA THR A 289 -9.00 -14.15 13.44
C THR A 289 -9.42 -14.18 11.99
N GLU A 290 -10.50 -13.49 11.64
CA GLU A 290 -11.04 -13.41 10.29
C GLU A 290 -10.08 -12.72 9.31
N LEU A 291 -9.31 -11.73 9.79
CA LEU A 291 -8.27 -11.10 9.00
C LEU A 291 -7.10 -12.06 8.71
N LEU A 292 -6.69 -12.87 9.70
CA LEU A 292 -5.66 -13.91 9.52
C LEU A 292 -6.09 -14.93 8.47
N GLU A 293 -7.32 -15.44 8.56
CA GLU A 293 -7.88 -16.40 7.60
C GLU A 293 -7.86 -15.85 6.17
N GLY A 294 -8.17 -14.57 6.00
CA GLY A 294 -8.11 -13.90 4.70
C GLY A 294 -6.70 -13.84 4.14
N TYR A 295 -5.70 -13.50 4.97
CA TYR A 295 -4.31 -13.50 4.54
C TYR A 295 -3.78 -14.90 4.21
N GLU A 296 -4.14 -15.89 5.02
CA GLU A 296 -3.77 -17.30 4.82
C GLU A 296 -4.32 -17.82 3.48
N GLU A 297 -5.60 -17.59 3.21
CA GLU A 297 -6.24 -17.97 1.95
C GLU A 297 -5.64 -17.25 0.73
N TYR A 298 -5.33 -15.95 0.84
CA TYR A 298 -4.72 -15.23 -0.28
C TYR A 298 -3.28 -15.71 -0.55
N ASN A 299 -2.51 -16.02 0.50
CA ASN A 299 -1.19 -16.61 0.34
C ASN A 299 -1.27 -18.02 -0.24
N LYS A 300 -2.26 -18.84 0.14
CA LYS A 300 -2.54 -20.14 -0.49
C LYS A 300 -2.79 -19.99 -1.99
N ILE A 301 -3.61 -19.02 -2.41
CA ILE A 301 -3.84 -18.74 -3.84
C ILE A 301 -2.56 -18.33 -4.56
N ILE A 302 -1.70 -17.50 -3.95
CA ILE A 302 -0.42 -17.11 -4.55
C ILE A 302 0.45 -18.35 -4.83
N ARG A 303 0.53 -19.29 -3.88
CA ARG A 303 1.26 -20.55 -4.05
C ARG A 303 0.68 -21.40 -5.19
N GLU A 304 -0.64 -21.57 -5.19
CA GLU A 304 -1.34 -22.35 -6.22
C GLU A 304 -1.17 -21.74 -7.60
N MET A 305 -1.22 -20.40 -7.72
CA MET A 305 -0.97 -19.72 -8.99
C MET A 305 0.47 -19.85 -9.44
N ALA A 306 1.44 -19.79 -8.53
CA ALA A 306 2.83 -20.03 -8.86
C ALA A 306 3.04 -21.44 -9.42
N GLN A 307 2.49 -22.46 -8.74
CA GLN A 307 2.54 -23.84 -9.19
C GLN A 307 1.85 -24.03 -10.55
N LYS A 308 0.65 -23.45 -10.72
CA LYS A 308 -0.16 -23.58 -11.95
C LYS A 308 0.50 -22.93 -13.17
N THR A 309 1.14 -21.77 -12.98
CA THR A 309 1.69 -20.96 -14.08
C THR A 309 3.20 -21.14 -14.29
N GLY A 310 3.87 -21.88 -13.41
CA GLY A 310 5.31 -22.15 -13.47
C GLY A 310 6.19 -20.95 -13.16
N VAL A 311 5.64 -19.88 -12.57
CA VAL A 311 6.42 -18.70 -12.16
C VAL A 311 7.18 -18.96 -10.86
N ILE A 312 8.22 -18.17 -10.61
CA ILE A 312 9.01 -18.30 -9.38
C ILE A 312 8.16 -17.85 -8.19
N LEU A 313 8.12 -18.67 -7.14
CA LEU A 313 7.46 -18.35 -5.88
C LEU A 313 8.49 -17.93 -4.83
N VAL A 314 8.29 -16.76 -4.22
CA VAL A 314 8.99 -16.36 -3.00
C VAL A 314 8.09 -16.69 -1.81
N GLU A 315 8.42 -17.77 -1.10
CA GLU A 315 7.72 -18.22 0.11
C GLU A 315 8.33 -17.65 1.39
N LYS A 316 7.92 -18.17 2.55
CA LYS A 316 8.41 -17.82 3.88
C LYS A 316 8.06 -16.40 4.30
N GLU A 317 6.79 -16.05 4.19
CA GLU A 317 6.25 -14.76 4.62
C GLU A 317 6.55 -14.43 6.08
N PHE A 318 6.83 -15.44 6.92
CA PHE A 318 7.10 -15.30 8.35
C PHE A 318 8.58 -15.34 8.72
N ASP A 319 9.50 -15.43 7.74
CA ASP A 319 10.93 -15.17 7.99
C ASP A 319 11.19 -13.72 8.43
N ILE A 320 10.20 -12.84 8.25
CA ILE A 320 10.14 -11.49 8.83
C ILE A 320 9.29 -11.57 10.12
N PRO A 321 9.90 -11.39 11.31
CA PRO A 321 9.19 -11.49 12.58
C PRO A 321 8.05 -10.45 12.69
N GLY A 322 6.89 -10.88 13.19
CA GLY A 322 5.67 -10.08 13.26
C GLY A 322 5.63 -9.07 14.41
N ASN A 323 6.62 -8.18 14.54
CA ASN A 323 6.71 -7.21 15.62
C ASN A 323 7.14 -5.81 15.14
N ASP A 324 7.11 -4.82 16.04
CA ASP A 324 7.40 -3.41 15.72
C ASP A 324 8.87 -3.16 15.32
N THR A 325 9.77 -4.12 15.55
CA THR A 325 11.15 -4.04 15.07
C THR A 325 11.22 -4.05 13.55
N TYR A 326 10.29 -4.73 12.87
CA TYR A 326 10.30 -4.90 11.41
C TYR A 326 9.11 -4.27 10.70
N PHE A 327 8.01 -4.05 11.43
CA PHE A 327 6.79 -3.46 10.88
C PHE A 327 6.53 -2.08 11.48
N ALA A 328 6.24 -1.10 10.64
CA ALA A 328 5.78 0.22 11.06
C ALA A 328 4.29 0.20 11.49
N ASP A 329 3.51 -0.74 10.94
CA ASP A 329 2.11 -0.95 11.29
C ASP A 329 1.65 -2.40 11.04
N THR A 330 0.37 -2.65 10.77
CA THR A 330 -0.15 -4.01 10.54
C THR A 330 0.49 -4.71 9.33
N ILE A 331 0.97 -3.99 8.32
CA ILE A 331 1.44 -4.58 7.05
C ILE A 331 2.67 -3.92 6.44
N HIS A 332 2.97 -2.66 6.75
CA HIS A 332 4.10 -1.94 6.16
C HIS A 332 5.39 -2.23 6.92
N PHE A 333 6.45 -2.53 6.18
CA PHE A 333 7.79 -2.68 6.75
C PHE A 333 8.42 -1.32 7.05
N ASN A 334 9.13 -1.25 8.18
CA ASN A 334 10.14 -0.22 8.38
C ASN A 334 11.45 -0.63 7.66
N ASP A 335 12.52 0.14 7.82
CA ASP A 335 13.82 -0.15 7.19
C ASP A 335 14.36 -1.55 7.48
N GLN A 336 14.25 -2.04 8.73
CA GLN A 336 14.71 -3.38 9.11
C GLN A 336 13.86 -4.48 8.45
N GLY A 337 12.54 -4.27 8.37
CA GLY A 337 11.66 -5.18 7.64
C GLY A 337 11.94 -5.19 6.14
N ASN A 338 12.25 -4.04 5.54
CA ASN A 338 12.64 -3.95 4.12
C ASN A 338 13.94 -4.71 3.84
N ILE A 339 14.92 -4.71 4.75
CA ILE A 339 16.14 -5.51 4.64
C ILE A 339 15.81 -7.01 4.61
N LEU A 340 14.97 -7.49 5.52
CA LEU A 340 14.59 -8.91 5.55
C LEU A 340 13.73 -9.31 4.34
N MET A 341 12.83 -8.44 3.89
CA MET A 341 12.05 -8.62 2.66
C MET A 341 12.97 -8.71 1.44
N ALA A 342 13.96 -7.83 1.33
CA ALA A 342 14.92 -7.86 0.24
C ALA A 342 15.76 -9.14 0.27
N LYS A 343 16.25 -9.55 1.44
CA LYS A 343 16.95 -10.82 1.61
C LYS A 343 16.09 -12.00 1.16
N ARG A 344 14.84 -12.06 1.62
CA ARG A 344 13.87 -13.10 1.28
C ARG A 344 13.68 -13.22 -0.25
N VAL A 345 13.52 -12.09 -0.94
CA VAL A 345 13.38 -12.08 -2.40
C VAL A 345 14.69 -12.46 -3.09
N SER A 346 15.82 -11.84 -2.73
CA SER A 346 17.11 -12.11 -3.37
C SER A 346 17.57 -13.55 -3.19
N ASP A 347 17.36 -14.16 -2.02
CA ASP A 347 17.70 -15.57 -1.78
C ASP A 347 16.88 -16.50 -2.70
N ALA A 348 15.59 -16.20 -2.89
CA ALA A 348 14.74 -16.95 -3.81
C ALA A 348 15.15 -16.78 -5.28
N LEU A 349 15.59 -15.57 -5.68
CA LEU A 349 16.12 -15.33 -7.02
C LEU A 349 17.46 -16.04 -7.24
N ALA A 350 18.39 -15.95 -6.30
CA ALA A 350 19.70 -16.59 -6.38
C ALA A 350 19.59 -18.13 -6.39
N GLY A 351 18.63 -18.68 -5.63
CA GLY A 351 18.35 -20.12 -5.61
C GLY A 351 17.61 -20.66 -6.83
N SER A 352 17.12 -19.80 -7.74
CA SER A 352 16.34 -20.22 -8.91
C SER A 352 17.23 -20.60 -10.09
N PRO A 353 17.16 -21.84 -10.59
CA PRO A 353 17.88 -22.24 -11.81
C PRO A 353 17.47 -21.41 -13.04
N VAL A 354 16.22 -20.95 -13.09
CA VAL A 354 15.71 -20.10 -14.18
C VAL A 354 16.46 -18.77 -14.20
N ILE A 355 16.65 -18.14 -13.04
CA ILE A 355 17.42 -16.90 -12.92
C ILE A 355 18.89 -17.17 -13.26
N GLY A 356 19.50 -18.19 -12.67
CA GLY A 356 20.91 -18.51 -12.93
C GLY A 356 21.21 -18.76 -14.42
N ASN A 357 20.34 -19.50 -15.11
CA ASN A 357 20.47 -19.76 -16.55
C ASN A 357 20.28 -18.50 -17.39
N TYR A 358 19.31 -17.65 -17.02
CA TYR A 358 19.09 -16.37 -17.69
C TYR A 358 20.29 -15.43 -17.51
N LEU A 359 20.83 -15.28 -16.30
CA LEU A 359 22.00 -14.43 -16.07
C LEU A 359 23.22 -14.94 -16.85
N LYS A 360 23.45 -16.26 -16.88
CA LYS A 360 24.53 -16.87 -17.69
C LYS A 360 24.38 -16.58 -19.17
N SER A 361 23.18 -16.66 -19.74
CA SER A 361 22.95 -16.37 -21.17
C SER A 361 23.22 -14.90 -21.51
N ARG A 362 23.00 -13.99 -20.57
CA ARG A 362 23.28 -12.56 -20.72
C ARG A 362 24.76 -12.23 -20.66
N VAL A 363 25.56 -13.00 -19.93
CA VAL A 363 27.03 -12.90 -19.96
C VAL A 363 27.60 -13.40 -21.28
N MET A 364 27.05 -14.50 -21.82
CA MET A 364 27.56 -15.12 -23.04
C MET A 364 27.14 -14.43 -24.33
N ALA A 365 26.06 -13.63 -24.32
CA ALA A 365 25.65 -12.84 -25.47
C ALA A 365 26.65 -11.68 -25.67
N PRO A 366 27.55 -11.74 -26.67
CA PRO A 366 28.45 -10.63 -26.95
C PRO A 366 27.60 -9.43 -27.39
N SER A 367 28.07 -8.23 -27.10
CA SER A 367 27.55 -7.00 -27.69
C SER A 367 27.70 -7.02 -29.22
N THR A 368 26.82 -7.69 -29.94
CA THR A 368 26.70 -7.63 -31.41
C THR A 368 25.99 -6.36 -31.85
N ALA A 369 26.43 -5.23 -31.31
CA ALA A 369 25.99 -3.89 -31.68
C ALA A 369 27.21 -3.03 -32.02
N LEU A 370 27.97 -3.44 -33.03
CA LEU A 370 28.93 -2.64 -33.79
C LEU A 370 29.26 -3.46 -35.04
N LEU A 371 28.40 -3.38 -36.06
CA LEU A 371 28.64 -3.66 -37.48
C LEU A 371 27.27 -3.69 -38.18
N HIS A 372 26.73 -2.51 -38.50
CA HIS A 372 26.01 -2.23 -39.75
C HIS A 372 25.85 -0.74 -39.93
#